data_AF-A0A842L2W8-F1
#
_entry.id   AF-A0A842L2W8-F1
#
_cell.length_a   1.000
_cell.length_b   1.000
_cell.length_c   1.000
_cell.angle_alpha   90.00
_cell.angle_beta   90.00
_cell.angle_gamma   90.00
#
_symmetry.space_group_name_H-M   'P 1'
#
loop_
_entity.id
_entity.type
_entity.pdbx_description
1 polymer ?
#
loop_
_entity_poly.entity_id
_entity_poly.type
_entity_poly.pdbx_seq_one_letter_code
_entity_poly.pdbx_strand_id
1 'polypeptide(L)'
;MKKAVLLAFLFLLFSNFVGAGVIEVITSPENASVYVNDKYYGQSPLNIPINPTGRHYELIIEVKKEGYLPENRTLPISPDIFDALIPVEFNLTPLNGTLYVCSNPSHAPVKIIGVNGYEFVGKTPLNVSLKPGNYTIEIILKDYLPHSTRVEILPNETESLSIDLIPLNGTLVIMSEPTNASVYINGSFKGNTPLNLSVEPGKYIINVTKDNSWNATSIIINPNKTYSIHLIIPKKGLPLGLILVILLVIVGGGVGVYFTKFRKDRGERVNHKEQERALKNILSNTVKPYMTMKTPDERTFGMSHVGGRENNEDNLLVLKLQDACLLAVADGLGGHNAGEVASKIAVDTLKEVFEGEYSPGMSDKEVKELLRKAYEEAHKRIKEDAVGEREGMGTTLVTAFMRDGKAIIANTGDSRAYLIRNNKIVERTKDHSLVQELLDKGEITEEEARKHPMRNVITKALGIDFGVDLYEWLLKESDVLLLSSDGLHDYVEEKRIVEIASKGKSAEDIVRGLINEALPVTKDNITVVCLEL
;
A
#
# COMPACT_ATOMS: atom_id res chain seq x y z
N MET A 1 37.87 10.44 -47.12
CA MET A 1 38.95 9.79 -47.90
C MET A 1 39.26 8.33 -47.52
N LYS A 2 38.83 7.77 -46.38
CA LYS A 2 39.10 6.35 -46.05
C LYS A 2 37.99 5.33 -46.41
N LYS A 3 36.79 5.77 -46.82
CA LYS A 3 35.70 4.88 -47.29
C LYS A 3 35.72 4.58 -48.79
N ALA A 4 36.40 5.40 -49.60
CA ALA A 4 36.49 5.23 -51.05
C ALA A 4 37.45 4.09 -51.48
N VAL A 5 38.31 3.60 -50.57
CA VAL A 5 39.34 2.59 -50.89
C VAL A 5 38.84 1.16 -50.63
N LEU A 6 37.80 0.97 -49.81
CA LEU A 6 37.22 -0.35 -49.56
C LEU A 6 36.26 -0.78 -50.70
N LEU A 7 35.70 0.19 -51.44
CA LEU A 7 34.79 -0.04 -52.57
C LEU A 7 35.49 -0.69 -53.79
N ALA A 8 36.81 -0.49 -53.93
CA ALA A 8 37.58 -1.02 -55.05
C ALA A 8 38.01 -2.49 -54.86
N PHE A 9 37.98 -3.03 -53.64
CA PHE A 9 38.48 -4.39 -53.37
C PHE A 9 37.40 -5.48 -53.48
N LEU A 10 36.12 -5.13 -53.49
CA LEU A 10 35.03 -6.09 -53.67
C LEU A 10 34.70 -6.37 -55.16
N PHE A 11 35.30 -5.61 -56.08
CA PHE A 11 35.15 -5.82 -57.53
C PHE A 11 35.96 -7.02 -58.06
N LEU A 12 36.84 -7.61 -57.23
CA LEU A 12 37.81 -8.64 -57.63
C LEU A 12 37.44 -10.08 -57.25
N LEU A 13 36.27 -10.33 -56.64
CA LEU A 13 35.81 -11.68 -56.27
C LEU A 13 34.65 -12.24 -57.13
N PHE A 14 34.21 -11.51 -58.15
CA PHE A 14 33.19 -11.99 -59.10
C PHE A 14 33.68 -11.92 -60.55
N SER A 15 34.88 -12.43 -60.83
CA SER A 15 35.30 -12.77 -62.18
C SER A 15 34.63 -14.07 -62.62
N ASN A 16 33.32 -14.03 -62.93
CA ASN A 16 32.62 -15.05 -63.75
C ASN A 16 31.21 -14.65 -64.25
N PHE A 17 30.72 -13.42 -64.01
CA PHE A 17 29.51 -12.92 -64.66
C PHE A 17 29.90 -11.90 -65.74
N VAL A 18 30.24 -12.39 -66.93
CA VAL A 18 30.37 -11.54 -68.12
C VAL A 18 28.96 -11.32 -68.66
N GLY A 19 28.46 -10.07 -68.64
CA GLY A 19 27.25 -9.67 -69.35
C GLY A 19 25.95 -9.56 -68.54
N ALA A 20 25.98 -9.57 -67.22
CA ALA A 20 24.80 -9.35 -66.38
C ALA A 20 24.98 -8.05 -65.58
N GLY A 21 24.02 -7.11 -65.65
CA GLY A 21 23.99 -5.95 -64.76
C GLY A 21 23.86 -6.39 -63.30
N VAL A 22 24.16 -5.50 -62.36
CA VAL A 22 23.98 -5.74 -60.92
C VAL A 22 23.19 -4.60 -60.31
N ILE A 23 22.16 -4.93 -59.53
CA ILE A 23 21.45 -3.96 -58.71
C ILE A 23 22.05 -3.98 -57.31
N GLU A 24 22.47 -2.82 -56.82
CA GLU A 24 22.93 -2.64 -55.44
C GLU A 24 21.79 -2.00 -54.64
N VAL A 25 21.15 -2.78 -53.77
CA VAL A 25 20.07 -2.30 -52.90
C VAL A 25 20.69 -1.84 -51.58
N ILE A 26 20.58 -0.54 -51.30
CA ILE A 26 21.07 0.09 -50.08
C ILE A 26 19.86 0.62 -49.32
N THR A 27 19.82 0.45 -48.01
CA THR A 27 18.78 1.06 -47.18
C THR A 27 19.38 1.89 -46.06
N SER A 28 18.69 2.97 -45.70
CA SER A 28 18.95 3.75 -44.50
C SER A 28 17.71 3.69 -43.59
N PRO A 29 17.79 3.07 -42.40
CA PRO A 29 18.94 2.32 -41.87
C PRO A 29 19.23 1.01 -42.62
N GLU A 30 20.47 0.50 -42.50
CA GLU A 30 20.93 -0.76 -43.11
C GLU A 30 20.24 -2.00 -42.50
N ASN A 31 20.45 -3.19 -43.09
CA ASN A 31 19.88 -4.47 -42.67
C ASN A 31 18.34 -4.53 -42.79
N ALA A 32 17.77 -4.01 -43.88
CA ALA A 32 16.38 -4.24 -44.25
C ALA A 32 16.29 -5.50 -45.12
N SER A 33 15.25 -6.30 -44.93
CA SER A 33 14.95 -7.46 -45.77
C SER A 33 14.57 -7.01 -47.18
N VAL A 34 15.27 -7.52 -48.19
CA VAL A 34 15.10 -7.16 -49.60
C VAL A 34 14.36 -8.26 -50.35
N TYR A 35 13.30 -7.86 -51.06
CA TYR A 35 12.49 -8.69 -51.93
C TYR A 35 12.52 -8.13 -53.36
N VAL A 36 12.61 -9.02 -54.35
CA VAL A 36 12.49 -8.66 -55.78
C VAL A 36 11.41 -9.52 -56.38
N ASN A 37 10.35 -8.89 -56.92
CA ASN A 37 9.15 -9.56 -57.43
C ASN A 37 8.64 -10.63 -56.43
N ASP A 38 8.40 -10.20 -55.18
CA ASP A 38 7.92 -11.00 -54.05
C ASP A 38 8.86 -12.11 -53.55
N LYS A 39 10.02 -12.31 -54.17
CA LYS A 39 11.02 -13.30 -53.72
C LYS A 39 12.04 -12.64 -52.79
N TYR A 40 12.33 -13.25 -51.64
CA TYR A 40 13.35 -12.80 -50.70
C TYR A 40 14.77 -13.07 -51.21
N TYR A 41 15.67 -12.08 -51.07
CA TYR A 41 17.07 -12.17 -51.51
C TYR A 41 18.11 -12.01 -50.37
N GLY A 42 17.76 -11.37 -49.26
CA GLY A 42 18.69 -11.13 -48.16
C GLY A 42 18.45 -9.81 -47.44
N GLN A 43 19.47 -9.31 -46.74
CA GLN A 43 19.43 -8.01 -46.05
C GLN A 43 20.36 -7.01 -46.73
N SER A 44 19.96 -5.74 -46.79
CA SER A 44 20.76 -4.64 -47.33
C SER A 44 21.96 -4.27 -46.43
N PRO A 45 23.07 -3.73 -46.98
CA PRO A 45 23.34 -3.54 -48.41
C PRO A 45 23.52 -4.87 -49.14
N LEU A 46 22.88 -5.02 -50.31
CA LEU A 46 22.82 -6.30 -51.05
C LEU A 46 22.98 -6.10 -52.55
N ASN A 47 23.89 -6.86 -53.17
CA ASN A 47 24.07 -6.92 -54.61
C ASN A 47 23.27 -8.07 -55.20
N ILE A 48 22.41 -7.77 -56.17
CA ILE A 48 21.52 -8.71 -56.85
C ILE A 48 21.87 -8.72 -58.34
N PRO A 49 22.41 -9.83 -58.89
CA PRO A 49 22.69 -9.92 -60.32
C PRO A 49 21.38 -9.95 -61.11
N ILE A 50 21.32 -9.17 -62.20
CA ILE A 50 20.20 -9.13 -63.13
C ILE A 50 20.62 -9.71 -64.48
N ASN A 51 19.87 -10.69 -64.97
CA ASN A 51 20.07 -11.27 -66.30
C ASN A 51 18.94 -10.80 -67.23
N PRO A 52 19.18 -9.81 -68.10
CA PRO A 52 18.14 -9.27 -68.98
C PRO A 52 17.82 -10.25 -70.12
N THR A 53 16.99 -11.26 -69.87
CA THR A 53 16.52 -12.19 -70.91
C THR A 53 15.09 -11.86 -71.37
N GLY A 54 14.92 -10.79 -72.15
CA GLY A 54 13.62 -10.48 -72.79
C GLY A 54 13.33 -8.99 -73.04
N ARG A 55 12.19 -8.71 -73.69
CA ARG A 55 11.68 -7.34 -73.90
C ARG A 55 11.29 -6.72 -72.55
N HIS A 56 11.73 -5.48 -72.31
CA HIS A 56 11.30 -4.55 -71.24
C HIS A 56 10.67 -5.23 -70.02
N TYR A 57 11.47 -5.48 -68.98
CA TYR A 57 10.98 -6.05 -67.73
C TYR A 57 11.11 -5.01 -66.61
N GLU A 58 10.07 -4.90 -65.80
CA GLU A 58 10.04 -4.09 -64.60
C GLU A 58 10.38 -4.97 -63.40
N LEU A 59 11.33 -4.53 -62.58
CA LEU A 59 11.62 -5.16 -61.30
C LEU A 59 10.95 -4.35 -60.19
N ILE A 60 10.12 -5.01 -59.40
CA ILE A 60 9.58 -4.43 -58.17
C ILE A 60 10.51 -4.86 -57.04
N ILE A 61 11.24 -3.90 -56.49
CA ILE A 61 12.09 -4.10 -55.31
C ILE A 61 11.29 -3.61 -54.11
N GLU A 62 10.99 -4.50 -53.18
CA GLU A 62 10.35 -4.18 -51.90
C GLU A 62 11.37 -4.39 -50.77
N VAL A 63 11.40 -3.46 -49.82
CA VAL A 63 12.25 -3.53 -48.62
C VAL A 63 11.39 -3.45 -47.36
N LYS A 64 11.69 -4.31 -46.38
CA LYS A 64 10.98 -4.37 -45.09
C LYS A 64 11.98 -4.32 -43.95
N LYS A 65 11.68 -3.52 -42.93
CA LYS A 65 12.45 -3.50 -41.69
C LYS A 65 11.50 -3.33 -40.51
N GLU A 66 11.71 -4.12 -39.47
CA GLU A 66 10.95 -4.01 -38.22
C GLU A 66 11.05 -2.57 -37.65
N GLY A 67 9.91 -2.00 -37.26
CA GLY A 67 9.81 -0.61 -36.81
C GLY A 67 9.75 0.44 -37.92
N TYR A 68 9.73 0.07 -39.21
CA TYR A 68 9.68 1.00 -40.34
C TYR A 68 8.55 0.64 -41.31
N LEU A 69 8.04 1.64 -42.03
CA LEU A 69 7.10 1.41 -43.13
C LEU A 69 7.80 0.65 -44.26
N PRO A 70 7.15 -0.38 -44.84
CA PRO A 70 7.68 -1.04 -46.03
C PRO A 70 7.69 -0.07 -47.21
N GLU A 71 8.76 -0.10 -48.01
CA GLU A 71 8.87 0.69 -49.23
C GLU A 71 9.10 -0.20 -50.43
N ASN A 72 8.61 0.22 -51.60
CA ASN A 72 8.91 -0.45 -52.85
C ASN A 72 9.23 0.54 -53.97
N ARG A 73 9.94 0.05 -54.98
CA ARG A 73 10.22 0.78 -56.22
C ARG A 73 10.14 -0.13 -57.42
N THR A 74 9.56 0.38 -58.49
CA THR A 74 9.58 -0.25 -59.79
C THR A 74 10.75 0.30 -60.60
N LEU A 75 11.62 -0.58 -61.09
CA LEU A 75 12.77 -0.25 -61.91
C LEU A 75 12.57 -0.81 -63.31
N PRO A 76 12.44 0.03 -64.34
CA PRO A 76 12.45 -0.44 -65.71
C PRO A 76 13.87 -0.88 -66.07
N ILE A 77 14.03 -2.12 -66.53
CA ILE A 77 15.32 -2.63 -67.01
C ILE A 77 15.32 -2.68 -68.54
N SER A 78 16.27 -1.95 -69.13
CA SER A 78 16.54 -2.00 -70.56
C SER A 78 17.35 -3.26 -70.90
N PRO A 79 17.06 -3.94 -72.03
CA PRO A 79 17.83 -5.09 -72.48
C PRO A 79 19.30 -4.79 -72.81
N ASP A 80 19.68 -3.50 -72.91
CA ASP A 80 21.04 -3.06 -73.25
C ASP A 80 21.93 -2.82 -72.01
N ILE A 81 21.45 -3.12 -70.79
CA ILE A 81 22.20 -2.92 -69.56
C ILE A 81 23.17 -4.09 -69.34
N PHE A 82 24.43 -3.87 -69.74
CA PHE A 82 25.56 -4.78 -69.53
C PHE A 82 26.60 -4.15 -68.62
N ASP A 83 27.17 -4.93 -67.71
CA ASP A 83 28.26 -4.53 -66.80
C ASP A 83 28.02 -3.22 -66.01
N ALA A 84 26.74 -2.88 -65.76
CA ALA A 84 26.34 -1.71 -65.00
C ALA A 84 26.00 -2.06 -63.55
N LEU A 85 26.46 -1.23 -62.62
CA LEU A 85 26.01 -1.23 -61.22
C LEU A 85 24.92 -0.17 -61.06
N ILE A 86 23.70 -0.59 -60.75
CA ILE A 86 22.55 0.30 -60.56
C ILE A 86 22.28 0.41 -59.05
N PRO A 87 22.67 1.52 -58.40
CA PRO A 87 22.36 1.73 -57.00
C PRO A 87 20.87 2.09 -56.83
N VAL A 88 20.22 1.43 -55.87
CA VAL A 88 18.82 1.64 -55.50
C VAL A 88 18.76 1.87 -54.00
N GLU A 89 18.70 3.14 -53.62
CA GLU A 89 18.78 3.56 -52.22
C GLU A 89 17.40 3.80 -51.62
N PHE A 90 16.99 3.10 -50.57
CA PHE A 90 15.76 3.35 -49.83
C PHE A 90 16.04 4.08 -48.51
N ASN A 91 15.31 5.16 -48.24
CA ASN A 91 15.38 5.87 -46.95
C ASN A 91 14.10 5.58 -46.18
N LEU A 92 14.14 4.52 -45.37
CA LEU A 92 12.95 3.99 -44.73
C LEU A 92 12.39 4.97 -43.71
N THR A 93 11.08 5.18 -43.78
CA THR A 93 10.36 6.01 -42.81
C THR A 93 10.03 5.19 -41.55
N PRO A 94 10.52 5.56 -40.35
CA PRO A 94 10.19 4.84 -39.13
C PRO A 94 8.71 4.97 -38.77
N LEU A 95 8.14 3.92 -38.19
CA LEU A 95 6.82 3.96 -37.55
C LEU A 95 6.89 4.85 -36.31
N ASN A 96 5.81 5.55 -36.01
CA ASN A 96 5.73 6.30 -34.75
C ASN A 96 5.71 5.34 -33.56
N GLY A 97 6.31 5.76 -32.46
CA GLY A 97 6.07 5.17 -31.15
C GLY A 97 4.89 5.83 -30.45
N THR A 98 4.50 5.28 -29.32
CA THR A 98 3.43 5.80 -28.47
C THR A 98 4.01 6.15 -27.11
N LEU A 99 3.66 7.33 -26.57
CA LEU A 99 4.01 7.72 -25.21
C LEU A 99 2.72 7.87 -24.40
N TYR A 100 2.67 7.14 -23.29
CA TYR A 100 1.64 7.25 -22.27
C TYR A 100 2.21 7.92 -21.02
N VAL A 101 1.57 9.02 -20.57
CA VAL A 101 2.02 9.80 -19.40
C VAL A 101 0.89 9.97 -18.40
N CYS A 102 1.09 9.48 -17.18
CA CYS A 102 0.23 9.69 -16.02
C CYS A 102 0.91 10.56 -14.97
N SER A 103 0.12 11.25 -14.15
CA SER A 103 0.64 11.91 -12.96
C SER A 103 -0.30 11.78 -11.77
N ASN A 104 0.27 11.97 -10.58
CA ASN A 104 -0.45 12.11 -9.33
C ASN A 104 -0.08 13.46 -8.67
N PRO A 105 -1.03 14.40 -8.49
CA PRO A 105 -2.43 14.29 -8.92
C PRO A 105 -2.57 14.26 -10.45
N SER A 106 -3.69 13.70 -10.93
CA SER A 106 -4.01 13.61 -12.35
C SER A 106 -4.43 14.96 -12.94
N HIS A 107 -4.61 15.04 -14.27
CA HIS A 107 -5.00 16.27 -14.99
C HIS A 107 -3.94 17.37 -14.94
N ALA A 108 -2.67 17.02 -14.69
CA ALA A 108 -1.57 17.96 -14.67
C ALA A 108 -1.19 18.39 -16.11
N PRO A 109 -0.98 19.69 -16.36
CA PRO A 109 -0.48 20.17 -17.65
C PRO A 109 0.87 19.54 -17.98
N VAL A 110 0.96 18.92 -19.14
CA VAL A 110 2.19 18.30 -19.64
C VAL A 110 2.62 18.95 -20.95
N LYS A 111 3.91 19.21 -21.07
CA LYS A 111 4.58 19.70 -22.27
C LYS A 111 5.63 18.68 -22.69
N ILE A 112 5.59 18.27 -23.95
CA ILE A 112 6.51 17.30 -24.53
C ILE A 112 7.33 18.02 -25.58
N ILE A 113 8.65 18.07 -25.38
CA ILE A 113 9.57 18.86 -26.19
C ILE A 113 10.50 17.91 -26.93
N GLY A 114 10.36 17.85 -28.24
CA GLY A 114 11.27 17.11 -29.12
C GLY A 114 12.50 17.94 -29.51
N VAL A 115 13.58 17.27 -29.86
CA VAL A 115 14.86 17.89 -30.31
C VAL A 115 14.73 18.84 -31.50
N ASN A 116 13.65 18.74 -32.29
CA ASN A 116 13.40 19.60 -33.45
C ASN A 116 12.59 20.87 -33.12
N GLY A 117 12.35 21.16 -31.83
CA GLY A 117 11.50 22.27 -31.38
C GLY A 117 10.00 21.99 -31.53
N TYR A 118 9.61 20.75 -31.85
CA TYR A 118 8.22 20.33 -31.79
C TYR A 118 7.77 20.25 -30.33
N GLU A 119 6.69 20.96 -30.02
CA GLU A 119 6.11 20.98 -28.69
C GLU A 119 4.69 20.43 -28.76
N PHE A 120 4.41 19.41 -27.97
CA PHE A 120 3.05 18.95 -27.72
C PHE A 120 2.63 19.40 -26.32
N VAL A 121 1.39 19.89 -26.17
CA VAL A 121 0.84 20.33 -24.89
C VAL A 121 -0.48 19.59 -24.64
N GLY A 122 -0.62 19.02 -23.45
CA GLY A 122 -1.80 18.27 -23.04
C GLY A 122 -1.98 18.25 -21.52
N LYS A 123 -2.76 17.28 -21.04
CA LYS A 123 -2.91 16.99 -19.61
C LYS A 123 -2.83 15.49 -19.37
N THR A 124 -2.33 15.08 -18.21
CA THR A 124 -2.30 13.67 -17.80
C THR A 124 -3.71 13.17 -17.40
N PRO A 125 -4.04 11.88 -17.57
CA PRO A 125 -3.32 10.90 -18.38
C PRO A 125 -3.35 11.29 -19.86
N LEU A 126 -2.21 11.19 -20.53
CA LEU A 126 -2.03 11.54 -21.94
C LEU A 126 -1.50 10.34 -22.71
N ASN A 127 -2.12 10.03 -23.84
CA ASN A 127 -1.60 9.06 -24.81
C ASN A 127 -1.33 9.81 -26.13
N VAL A 128 -0.09 9.78 -26.62
CA VAL A 128 0.32 10.51 -27.83
C VAL A 128 1.24 9.68 -28.72
N SER A 129 0.97 9.69 -30.02
CA SER A 129 1.86 9.08 -31.03
C SER A 129 2.95 10.08 -31.44
N LEU A 130 4.21 9.68 -31.31
CA LEU A 130 5.39 10.53 -31.54
C LEU A 130 6.35 9.85 -32.52
N LYS A 131 7.07 10.65 -33.31
CA LYS A 131 8.18 10.12 -34.12
C LYS A 131 9.27 9.60 -33.19
N PRO A 132 10.01 8.54 -33.56
CA PRO A 132 11.10 8.04 -32.74
C PRO A 132 12.15 9.10 -32.45
N GLY A 133 12.72 9.07 -31.25
CA GLY A 133 13.72 10.03 -30.79
C GLY A 133 13.57 10.41 -29.32
N ASN A 134 14.43 11.32 -28.88
CA ASN A 134 14.47 11.77 -27.48
C ASN A 134 13.57 12.99 -27.25
N TYR A 135 12.77 12.91 -26.19
CA TYR A 135 11.85 13.95 -25.76
C TYR A 135 12.11 14.34 -24.30
N THR A 136 11.93 15.62 -24.00
CA THR A 136 11.86 16.11 -22.62
C THR A 136 10.40 16.30 -22.25
N ILE A 137 9.98 15.71 -21.14
CA ILE A 137 8.63 15.79 -20.60
C ILE A 137 8.66 16.75 -19.41
N GLU A 138 7.97 17.86 -19.54
CA GLU A 138 7.82 18.87 -18.49
C GLU A 138 6.38 18.85 -17.97
N ILE A 139 6.21 18.71 -16.65
CA ILE A 139 4.91 18.80 -15.98
C ILE A 139 4.97 19.96 -15.00
N ILE A 140 4.08 20.94 -15.22
CA ILE A 140 3.97 22.13 -14.38
C ILE A 140 2.54 22.23 -13.90
N LEU A 141 2.34 21.91 -12.64
CA LEU A 141 1.06 22.04 -11.96
C LEU A 141 1.13 23.15 -10.91
N LYS A 142 0.07 23.95 -10.83
CA LYS A 142 -0.05 25.03 -9.86
C LYS A 142 0.10 24.49 -8.44
N ASP A 143 0.93 25.16 -7.64
CA ASP A 143 1.22 24.85 -6.24
C ASP A 143 2.04 23.55 -6.03
N TYR A 144 2.66 23.02 -7.08
CA TYR A 144 3.61 21.89 -7.07
C TYR A 144 4.98 22.30 -7.62
N LEU A 145 6.02 21.55 -7.26
CA LEU A 145 7.35 21.68 -7.88
C LEU A 145 7.28 21.24 -9.34
N PRO A 146 7.94 21.98 -10.26
CA PRO A 146 8.01 21.58 -11.66
C PRO A 146 8.79 20.26 -11.79
N HIS A 147 8.28 19.34 -12.60
CA HIS A 147 8.94 18.09 -12.91
C HIS A 147 9.43 18.09 -14.35
N SER A 148 10.65 17.58 -14.58
CA SER A 148 11.22 17.42 -15.92
C SER A 148 12.00 16.12 -16.02
N THR A 149 11.69 15.30 -17.03
CA THR A 149 12.39 14.04 -17.31
C THR A 149 12.61 13.85 -18.81
N ARG A 150 13.51 12.93 -19.19
CA ARG A 150 13.78 12.59 -20.59
C ARG A 150 13.32 11.17 -20.89
N VAL A 151 12.73 10.97 -22.06
CA VAL A 151 12.28 9.66 -22.56
C VAL A 151 12.74 9.48 -24.00
N GLU A 152 13.17 8.27 -24.33
CA GLU A 152 13.45 7.85 -25.70
C GLU A 152 12.22 7.12 -26.24
N ILE A 153 11.71 7.56 -27.39
CA ILE A 153 10.59 6.89 -28.07
C ILE A 153 11.17 6.00 -29.16
N LEU A 154 10.93 4.69 -29.06
CA LEU A 154 11.33 3.71 -30.05
C LEU A 154 10.22 3.50 -31.11
N PRO A 155 10.59 3.15 -32.37
CA PRO A 155 9.61 2.93 -33.43
C PRO A 155 8.65 1.78 -33.13
N ASN A 156 7.34 2.00 -33.26
CA ASN A 156 6.28 1.01 -33.02
C ASN A 156 6.23 0.44 -31.58
N GLU A 157 6.89 1.07 -30.62
CA GLU A 157 6.83 0.70 -29.20
C GLU A 157 5.97 1.67 -28.40
N THR A 158 5.55 1.23 -27.21
CA THR A 158 4.80 2.07 -26.27
C THR A 158 5.63 2.30 -25.01
N GLU A 159 6.00 3.55 -24.77
CA GLU A 159 6.64 3.99 -23.54
C GLU A 159 5.62 4.51 -22.55
N SER A 160 5.77 4.15 -21.27
CA SER A 160 4.83 4.53 -20.21
C SER A 160 5.56 5.22 -19.06
N LEU A 161 5.04 6.38 -18.65
CA LEU A 161 5.61 7.23 -17.62
C LEU A 161 4.56 7.55 -16.56
N SER A 162 4.86 7.26 -15.29
CA SER A 162 4.03 7.63 -14.13
C SER A 162 4.81 8.57 -13.22
N ILE A 163 4.27 9.76 -12.93
CA ILE A 163 4.96 10.82 -12.19
C ILE A 163 4.16 11.25 -10.95
N ASP A 164 4.73 11.06 -9.76
CA ASP A 164 4.24 11.68 -8.53
C ASP A 164 4.78 13.12 -8.40
N LEU A 165 3.88 14.11 -8.41
CA LEU A 165 4.25 15.52 -8.27
C LEU A 165 4.40 15.90 -6.80
N ILE A 166 5.49 16.59 -6.49
CA ILE A 166 5.80 17.03 -5.12
C ILE A 166 5.14 18.40 -4.89
N PRO A 167 4.24 18.56 -3.90
CA PRO A 167 3.59 19.84 -3.64
C PRO A 167 4.55 20.85 -3.00
N LEU A 168 4.34 22.14 -3.25
CA LEU A 168 5.11 23.22 -2.62
C LEU A 168 4.74 23.37 -1.15
N ASN A 169 5.73 23.64 -0.30
CA ASN A 169 5.50 23.93 1.11
C ASN A 169 4.61 25.18 1.31
N GLY A 170 3.79 25.16 2.35
CA GLY A 170 3.11 26.33 2.88
C GLY A 170 3.98 27.07 3.91
N THR A 171 3.57 28.29 4.23
CA THR A 171 4.20 29.11 5.29
C THR A 171 3.24 29.23 6.46
N LEU A 172 3.73 28.98 7.67
CA LEU A 172 2.94 29.05 8.89
C LEU A 172 3.59 30.02 9.88
N VAL A 173 2.86 31.08 10.20
CA VAL A 173 3.23 32.11 11.18
C VAL A 173 2.41 31.92 12.44
N ILE A 174 3.08 31.71 13.57
CA ILE A 174 2.46 31.40 14.85
C ILE A 174 2.79 32.50 15.85
N MET A 175 1.75 33.18 16.30
CA MET A 175 1.79 34.23 17.30
C MET A 175 1.11 33.74 18.59
N SER A 176 1.51 34.28 19.75
CA SER A 176 0.76 34.03 20.99
C SER A 176 0.73 35.23 21.94
N GLU A 177 -0.26 35.21 22.83
CA GLU A 177 -0.36 36.11 23.98
C GLU A 177 -0.46 35.28 25.28
N PRO A 178 0.50 35.41 26.22
CA PRO A 178 1.73 36.19 26.14
C PRO A 178 2.70 35.65 25.07
N THR A 179 3.59 36.53 24.60
CA THR A 179 4.63 36.20 23.61
C THR A 179 5.73 35.32 24.21
N ASN A 180 6.63 34.79 23.37
CA ASN A 180 7.69 33.88 23.78
C ASN A 180 7.16 32.59 24.42
N ALA A 181 6.00 32.11 23.95
CA ALA A 181 5.45 30.81 24.30
C ALA A 181 6.13 29.73 23.48
N SER A 182 6.39 28.57 24.08
CA SER A 182 6.96 27.42 23.38
C SER A 182 5.93 26.86 22.41
N VAL A 183 6.33 26.71 21.15
CA VAL A 183 5.51 26.22 20.04
C VAL A 183 5.86 24.77 19.75
N TYR A 184 4.82 23.95 19.66
CA TYR A 184 4.91 22.56 19.25
C TYR A 184 4.00 22.35 18.04
N ILE A 185 4.52 21.69 17.02
CA ILE A 185 3.75 21.30 15.83
C ILE A 185 3.77 19.78 15.75
N ASN A 186 2.58 19.17 15.74
CA ASN A 186 2.40 17.72 15.80
C ASN A 186 3.21 17.10 16.95
N GLY A 187 3.18 17.74 18.13
CA GLY A 187 3.89 17.31 19.33
C GLY A 187 5.40 17.64 19.38
N SER A 188 6.03 17.94 18.24
CA SER A 188 7.46 18.28 18.19
C SER A 188 7.71 19.76 18.48
N PHE A 189 8.62 20.08 19.40
CA PHE A 189 9.02 21.46 19.69
C PHE A 189 9.68 22.10 18.46
N LYS A 190 9.19 23.29 18.05
CA LYS A 190 9.68 24.02 16.87
C LYS A 190 10.30 25.38 17.17
N GLY A 191 10.20 25.87 18.41
CA GLY A 191 10.73 27.17 18.81
C GLY A 191 9.75 27.94 19.69
N ASN A 192 9.90 29.26 19.77
CA ASN A 192 9.05 30.12 20.58
C ASN A 192 8.32 31.16 19.71
N THR A 193 7.13 31.60 20.13
CA THR A 193 6.38 32.65 19.43
C THR A 193 7.05 34.02 19.57
N PRO A 194 7.02 34.88 18.53
CA PRO A 194 6.50 34.62 17.19
C PRO A 194 7.39 33.66 16.39
N LEU A 195 6.78 32.67 15.72
CA LEU A 195 7.51 31.65 14.97
C LEU A 195 7.00 31.59 13.53
N ASN A 196 7.92 31.58 12.55
CA ASN A 196 7.61 31.42 11.13
C ASN A 196 8.29 30.15 10.61
N LEU A 197 7.53 29.27 9.96
CA LEU A 197 8.02 28.00 9.43
C LEU A 197 7.52 27.76 8.01
N SER A 198 8.38 27.17 7.19
CA SER A 198 7.97 26.47 5.98
C SER A 198 7.57 25.05 6.37
N VAL A 199 6.36 24.61 6.02
CA VAL A 199 5.83 23.29 6.36
C VAL A 199 5.21 22.65 5.12
N GLU A 200 5.30 21.34 5.00
CA GLU A 200 4.64 20.60 3.91
C GLU A 200 3.12 20.83 3.95
N PRO A 201 2.39 20.68 2.86
CA PRO A 201 0.93 20.69 2.92
C PRO A 201 0.41 19.56 3.79
N GLY A 202 -0.64 19.81 4.55
CA GLY A 202 -1.21 18.81 5.44
C GLY A 202 -1.94 19.41 6.62
N LYS A 203 -2.51 18.55 7.44
CA LYS A 203 -3.16 18.96 8.69
C LYS A 203 -2.14 19.01 9.80
N TYR A 204 -2.04 20.17 10.45
CA TYR A 204 -1.15 20.42 11.57
C TYR A 204 -1.95 20.70 12.83
N ILE A 205 -1.47 20.14 13.94
CA ILE A 205 -1.91 20.52 15.29
C ILE A 205 -0.82 21.40 15.87
N ILE A 206 -1.22 22.58 16.36
CA ILE A 206 -0.30 23.59 16.86
C ILE A 206 -0.64 23.87 18.31
N ASN A 207 0.34 23.66 19.19
CA ASN A 207 0.21 23.90 20.62
C ASN A 207 1.19 25.01 21.01
N VAL A 208 0.71 25.97 21.81
CA VAL A 208 1.55 26.97 22.45
C VAL A 208 1.47 26.80 23.96
N THR A 209 2.62 26.81 24.63
CA THR A 209 2.70 26.64 26.08
C THR A 209 3.50 27.76 26.73
N LYS A 210 3.04 28.23 27.89
CA LYS A 210 3.75 29.21 28.72
C LYS A 210 3.34 29.05 30.18
N ASP A 211 4.31 29.02 31.09
CA ASP A 211 4.10 29.04 32.55
C ASP A 211 3.09 28.00 33.08
N ASN A 212 3.13 26.77 32.53
CA ASN A 212 2.21 25.65 32.79
C ASN A 212 0.75 25.88 32.35
N SER A 213 0.52 26.79 31.41
CA SER A 213 -0.76 26.98 30.70
C SER A 213 -0.55 26.80 29.20
N TRP A 214 -1.60 26.44 28.47
CA TRP A 214 -1.49 26.12 27.06
C TRP A 214 -2.74 26.53 26.28
N ASN A 215 -2.59 26.65 24.96
CA ASN A 215 -3.68 26.74 23.99
C ASN A 215 -3.28 25.94 22.74
N ALA A 216 -4.24 25.31 22.07
CA ALA A 216 -4.00 24.54 20.85
C ALA A 216 -5.06 24.81 19.79
N THR A 217 -4.67 24.64 18.53
CA THR A 217 -5.58 24.69 17.39
C THR A 217 -5.14 23.70 16.32
N SER A 218 -6.01 23.41 15.36
CA SER A 218 -5.65 22.63 14.17
C SER A 218 -5.86 23.46 12.92
N ILE A 219 -4.96 23.30 11.94
CA ILE A 219 -5.01 24.01 10.67
C ILE A 219 -4.67 23.06 9.52
N ILE A 220 -5.34 23.22 8.38
CA ILE A 220 -4.96 22.54 7.14
C ILE A 220 -4.16 23.54 6.31
N ILE A 221 -2.88 23.22 6.10
CA ILE A 221 -1.98 24.01 5.26
C ILE A 221 -2.09 23.46 3.84
N ASN A 222 -2.60 24.30 2.93
CA ASN A 222 -2.58 23.99 1.51
C ASN A 222 -1.22 24.35 0.89
N PRO A 223 -0.82 23.69 -0.21
CA PRO A 223 0.45 23.97 -0.86
C PRO A 223 0.59 25.45 -1.27
N ASN A 224 1.79 26.01 -1.11
CA ASN A 224 2.11 27.39 -1.50
C ASN A 224 1.21 28.49 -0.87
N LYS A 225 0.63 28.22 0.31
CA LYS A 225 -0.21 29.18 1.04
C LYS A 225 0.42 29.60 2.36
N THR A 226 0.23 30.86 2.71
CA THR A 226 0.63 31.42 4.00
C THR A 226 -0.55 31.48 4.94
N TYR A 227 -0.34 31.01 6.17
CA TYR A 227 -1.31 31.05 7.25
C TYR A 227 -0.70 31.75 8.45
N SER A 228 -1.49 32.59 9.11
CA SER A 228 -1.12 33.24 10.35
C SER A 228 -2.13 32.89 11.42
N ILE A 229 -1.65 32.40 12.55
CA ILE A 229 -2.49 32.07 13.71
C ILE A 229 -2.02 32.86 14.93
N HIS A 230 -2.99 33.27 15.76
CA HIS A 230 -2.74 33.96 17.02
C HIS A 230 -3.46 33.22 18.15
N LEU A 231 -2.69 32.73 19.13
CA LEU A 231 -3.20 31.92 20.22
C LEU A 231 -3.04 32.62 21.57
N ILE A 232 -4.16 32.83 22.28
CA ILE A 232 -4.18 33.45 23.60
C ILE A 232 -4.11 32.34 24.67
N ILE A 233 -3.04 32.31 25.47
CA ILE A 233 -2.85 31.36 26.56
C ILE A 233 -3.48 31.93 27.83
N PRO A 234 -4.40 31.19 28.49
CA PRO A 234 -5.05 31.68 29.70
C PRO A 234 -4.03 31.83 30.85
N LYS A 235 -4.17 32.89 31.65
CA LYS A 235 -3.36 33.06 32.89
C LYS A 235 -3.80 32.04 33.94
N LYS A 236 -2.84 31.40 34.63
CA LYS A 236 -3.08 30.46 35.74
C LYS A 236 -4.23 30.94 36.64
N GLY A 237 -5.33 30.20 36.65
CA GLY A 237 -6.49 30.48 37.49
C GLY A 237 -7.83 30.27 36.80
N LEU A 238 -8.15 29.03 36.40
CA LEU A 238 -9.52 28.52 36.41
C LEU A 238 -9.46 26.97 36.51
N PRO A 239 -10.22 26.34 37.42
CA PRO A 239 -10.34 24.90 37.47
C PRO A 239 -11.10 24.42 36.22
N LEU A 240 -10.86 23.18 35.80
CA LEU A 240 -11.38 22.47 34.61
C LEU A 240 -12.92 22.29 34.57
N GLY A 241 -13.70 23.33 34.87
CA GLY A 241 -15.15 23.35 34.73
C GLY A 241 -15.61 24.68 34.16
N LEU A 242 -16.20 24.64 32.96
CA LEU A 242 -16.72 25.75 32.16
C LEU A 242 -15.68 26.67 31.49
N ILE A 243 -15.28 26.30 30.26
CA ILE A 243 -15.47 27.23 29.13
C ILE A 243 -16.18 26.45 28.02
N LEU A 244 -17.39 26.92 27.76
CA LEU A 244 -18.29 26.54 26.70
C LEU A 244 -17.81 27.23 25.41
N VAL A 245 -17.42 26.47 24.38
CA VAL A 245 -17.58 26.94 22.99
C VAL A 245 -18.42 25.90 22.28
N ILE A 246 -19.69 26.23 22.16
CA ILE A 246 -20.65 25.57 21.29
C ILE A 246 -20.18 25.79 19.86
N LEU A 247 -19.89 24.72 19.11
CA LEU A 247 -20.16 24.73 17.67
C LEU A 247 -21.38 23.82 17.44
N LEU A 248 -22.51 24.47 17.23
CA LEU A 248 -23.75 23.85 16.76
C LEU A 248 -23.51 23.25 15.36
N VAL A 249 -23.81 21.96 15.21
CA VAL A 249 -24.12 21.40 13.89
C VAL A 249 -25.59 21.75 13.60
N ILE A 250 -25.82 22.50 12.53
CA ILE A 250 -27.16 22.60 11.93
C ILE A 250 -27.37 21.31 11.14
N VAL A 251 -28.19 20.37 11.63
CA VAL A 251 -29.13 19.60 10.79
C VAL A 251 -30.36 19.25 11.64
N GLY A 252 -31.53 19.72 11.20
CA GLY A 252 -32.85 19.11 11.48
C GLY A 252 -33.16 18.63 12.91
N GLY A 253 -33.60 19.55 13.77
CA GLY A 253 -34.68 19.29 14.74
C GLY A 253 -34.33 18.57 16.06
N GLY A 254 -34.09 19.36 17.12
CA GLY A 254 -34.43 18.98 18.50
C GLY A 254 -33.27 18.91 19.50
N VAL A 255 -33.28 19.81 20.49
CA VAL A 255 -32.28 19.95 21.57
C VAL A 255 -32.74 19.22 22.83
N GLY A 256 -31.82 18.55 23.54
CA GLY A 256 -32.04 18.07 24.91
C GLY A 256 -30.76 17.99 25.75
N VAL A 257 -30.77 18.64 26.92
CA VAL A 257 -29.71 18.65 27.95
C VAL A 257 -30.30 18.04 29.23
N TYR A 258 -29.55 17.18 29.94
CA TYR A 258 -29.89 16.74 31.31
C TYR A 258 -28.67 16.77 32.24
N PHE A 259 -28.86 17.28 33.47
CA PHE A 259 -27.92 17.26 34.61
C PHE A 259 -28.63 16.74 35.86
N THR A 260 -27.95 15.95 36.70
CA THR A 260 -28.03 15.90 38.20
C THR A 260 -27.13 14.77 38.75
N LYS A 261 -26.57 14.73 39.96
CA LYS A 261 -26.01 15.66 40.98
C LYS A 261 -25.29 14.74 42.02
N PHE A 262 -24.10 15.09 42.52
CA PHE A 262 -23.34 14.34 43.55
C PHE A 262 -23.93 14.48 44.97
N ARG A 263 -23.71 13.48 45.83
CA ARG A 263 -23.74 13.61 47.30
C ARG A 263 -22.58 12.81 47.93
N LYS A 264 -21.89 13.43 48.88
CA LYS A 264 -20.74 12.91 49.65
C LYS A 264 -21.14 12.81 51.12
N ASP A 265 -20.79 11.74 51.82
CA ASP A 265 -20.24 11.83 53.19
C ASP A 265 -19.71 10.47 53.72
N ARG A 266 -18.55 10.54 54.42
CA ARG A 266 -17.97 9.72 55.53
C ARG A 266 -18.05 8.19 55.42
N GLY A 267 -17.01 7.38 55.63
CA GLY A 267 -15.80 7.51 56.45
C GLY A 267 -15.76 6.29 57.38
N GLU A 268 -14.91 5.28 57.12
CA GLU A 268 -14.53 4.27 58.11
C GLU A 268 -13.29 3.47 57.66
N ARG A 269 -12.39 3.23 58.63
CA ARG A 269 -11.18 2.40 58.50
C ARG A 269 -11.57 0.93 58.53
N VAL A 270 -11.05 0.12 57.60
CA VAL A 270 -11.20 -1.34 57.63
C VAL A 270 -9.89 -2.01 58.07
N ASN A 271 -10.07 -3.00 58.92
CA ASN A 271 -9.11 -3.69 59.79
C ASN A 271 -8.21 -4.70 59.03
N HIS A 272 -6.89 -4.51 59.09
CA HIS A 272 -5.88 -5.34 58.42
C HIS A 272 -5.73 -6.79 58.95
N LYS A 273 -6.50 -7.21 59.97
CA LYS A 273 -6.42 -8.57 60.56
C LYS A 273 -7.51 -9.56 60.11
N GLU A 274 -8.44 -9.14 59.24
CA GLU A 274 -9.41 -10.06 58.59
C GLU A 274 -9.01 -10.46 57.17
N GLN A 275 -8.08 -9.74 56.53
CA GLN A 275 -7.52 -10.09 55.22
C GLN A 275 -6.47 -11.22 55.27
N GLU A 276 -5.82 -11.44 56.42
CA GLU A 276 -4.84 -12.53 56.61
C GLU A 276 -5.46 -13.90 56.93
N ARG A 277 -6.74 -13.94 57.35
CA ARG A 277 -7.48 -15.19 57.63
C ARG A 277 -8.24 -15.74 56.43
N ALA A 278 -8.52 -14.93 55.42
CA ALA A 278 -9.11 -15.37 54.15
C ALA A 278 -8.07 -16.00 53.19
N LEU A 279 -6.79 -15.64 53.32
CA LEU A 279 -5.70 -16.20 52.48
C LEU A 279 -5.24 -17.60 52.91
N LYS A 280 -5.51 -18.03 54.15
CA LYS A 280 -5.07 -19.35 54.67
C LYS A 280 -6.08 -20.49 54.48
N ASN A 281 -7.32 -20.19 54.06
CA ASN A 281 -8.36 -21.19 53.78
C ASN A 281 -8.58 -21.50 52.28
N ILE A 282 -7.78 -20.91 51.39
CA ILE A 282 -7.85 -21.15 49.92
C ILE A 282 -6.69 -22.05 49.43
N LEU A 283 -5.76 -22.45 50.32
CA LEU A 283 -4.57 -23.25 49.97
C LEU A 283 -4.69 -24.75 50.25
N SER A 284 -5.89 -25.27 50.49
CA SER A 284 -6.09 -26.72 50.59
C SER A 284 -7.42 -27.11 49.96
N ASN A 285 -7.38 -27.51 48.68
CA ASN A 285 -7.99 -28.76 48.22
C ASN A 285 -7.80 -28.96 46.71
N THR A 286 -6.96 -29.97 46.42
CA THR A 286 -7.14 -30.99 45.38
C THR A 286 -7.13 -30.53 43.92
N VAL A 287 -5.99 -30.81 43.26
CA VAL A 287 -5.81 -30.92 41.81
C VAL A 287 -6.98 -31.68 41.20
N LYS A 288 -7.80 -30.99 40.39
CA LYS A 288 -8.74 -31.60 39.45
C LYS A 288 -8.01 -31.78 38.10
N PRO A 289 -8.30 -32.87 37.36
CA PRO A 289 -7.67 -33.09 36.06
C PRO A 289 -8.06 -31.97 35.09
N TYR A 290 -7.10 -31.50 34.29
CA TYR A 290 -7.32 -30.53 33.23
C TYR A 290 -8.44 -31.04 32.31
N MET A 291 -9.40 -30.15 32.03
CA MET A 291 -10.61 -30.44 31.29
C MET A 291 -10.24 -30.83 29.85
N THR A 292 -10.63 -32.04 29.44
CA THR A 292 -10.51 -32.48 28.05
C THR A 292 -11.43 -31.61 27.19
N MET A 293 -10.88 -30.90 26.20
CA MET A 293 -11.67 -30.07 25.29
C MET A 293 -12.71 -30.96 24.60
N LYS A 294 -14.00 -30.73 24.88
CA LYS A 294 -15.08 -31.28 24.05
C LYS A 294 -15.01 -30.63 22.67
N THR A 295 -15.33 -31.40 21.65
CA THR A 295 -15.14 -31.12 20.22
C THR A 295 -15.42 -29.67 19.79
N PRO A 296 -14.58 -29.03 18.94
CA PRO A 296 -14.62 -27.59 18.67
C PRO A 296 -15.78 -27.04 17.79
N ASP A 297 -16.76 -27.85 17.34
CA ASP A 297 -17.74 -27.39 16.33
C ASP A 297 -18.70 -26.28 16.77
N GLU A 298 -19.06 -26.20 18.06
CA GLU A 298 -20.05 -25.20 18.52
C GLU A 298 -19.43 -23.98 19.21
N ARG A 299 -18.12 -24.00 19.46
CA ARG A 299 -17.43 -23.02 20.32
C ARG A 299 -16.61 -22.01 19.55
N THR A 300 -16.35 -22.23 18.26
CA THR A 300 -15.65 -21.27 17.41
C THR A 300 -16.57 -20.78 16.31
N PHE A 301 -16.48 -19.49 16.00
CA PHE A 301 -17.18 -18.91 14.87
C PHE A 301 -16.37 -17.74 14.32
N GLY A 302 -16.33 -17.60 13.00
CA GLY A 302 -15.64 -16.52 12.31
C GLY A 302 -16.53 -15.94 11.22
N MET A 303 -16.52 -14.63 11.07
CA MET A 303 -17.26 -13.95 10.01
C MET A 303 -16.46 -12.74 9.54
N SER A 304 -16.46 -12.54 8.23
CA SER A 304 -15.89 -11.37 7.56
C SER A 304 -16.96 -10.72 6.71
N HIS A 305 -16.95 -9.38 6.65
CA HIS A 305 -17.87 -8.59 5.87
C HIS A 305 -17.13 -7.42 5.22
N VAL A 306 -17.47 -7.09 3.98
CA VAL A 306 -16.88 -5.98 3.20
C VAL A 306 -17.04 -4.59 3.86
N GLY A 307 -17.91 -4.48 4.86
CA GLY A 307 -18.30 -3.22 5.51
C GLY A 307 -18.53 -2.07 4.53
N GLY A 308 -17.81 -0.96 4.71
CA GLY A 308 -17.95 0.28 3.94
C GLY A 308 -17.08 0.39 2.68
N ARG A 309 -16.35 -0.67 2.31
CA ARG A 309 -15.43 -0.70 1.15
C ARG A 309 -16.09 -1.31 -0.09
N GLU A 310 -15.40 -1.23 -1.23
CA GLU A 310 -15.83 -1.88 -2.48
C GLU A 310 -15.48 -3.38 -2.51
N ASN A 311 -14.29 -3.74 -2.00
CA ASN A 311 -13.79 -5.11 -1.92
C ASN A 311 -13.43 -5.46 -0.47
N ASN A 312 -13.40 -6.76 -0.18
CA ASN A 312 -13.02 -7.27 1.13
C ASN A 312 -11.56 -7.76 1.08
N GLU A 313 -10.67 -6.99 1.69
CA GLU A 313 -9.24 -7.28 1.77
C GLU A 313 -8.87 -8.04 3.04
N ASP A 314 -9.84 -8.28 3.94
CA ASP A 314 -9.65 -9.13 5.12
C ASP A 314 -9.74 -10.62 4.80
N ASN A 315 -9.04 -11.44 5.58
CA ASN A 315 -9.16 -12.89 5.57
C ASN A 315 -9.16 -13.49 6.98
N LEU A 316 -9.71 -14.69 7.12
CA LEU A 316 -9.78 -15.38 8.42
C LEU A 316 -9.48 -16.87 8.29
N LEU A 317 -9.03 -17.47 9.41
CA LEU A 317 -8.83 -18.91 9.53
C LEU A 317 -9.52 -19.45 10.78
N VAL A 318 -10.22 -20.57 10.63
CA VAL A 318 -10.60 -21.45 11.73
C VAL A 318 -10.12 -22.85 11.36
N LEU A 319 -8.96 -23.23 11.86
CA LEU A 319 -8.32 -24.52 11.58
C LEU A 319 -8.42 -25.43 12.81
N LYS A 320 -8.96 -26.63 12.60
CA LYS A 320 -9.02 -27.67 13.61
C LYS A 320 -7.84 -28.60 13.44
N LEU A 321 -7.13 -28.82 14.53
CA LEU A 321 -6.04 -29.79 14.63
C LEU A 321 -6.52 -30.94 15.52
N GLN A 322 -5.74 -32.03 15.59
CA GLN A 322 -6.18 -33.24 16.31
C GLN A 322 -6.39 -33.00 17.82
N ASP A 323 -5.54 -32.21 18.46
CA ASP A 323 -5.55 -31.88 19.88
C ASP A 323 -5.63 -30.37 20.16
N ALA A 324 -5.78 -29.54 19.11
CA ALA A 324 -5.71 -28.09 19.22
C ALA A 324 -6.62 -27.37 18.20
N CYS A 325 -6.74 -26.05 18.32
CA CYS A 325 -7.39 -25.20 17.34
C CYS A 325 -6.51 -23.98 17.05
N LEU A 326 -6.45 -23.57 15.78
CA LEU A 326 -5.76 -22.38 15.34
C LEU A 326 -6.76 -21.42 14.70
N LEU A 327 -6.82 -20.21 15.22
CA LEU A 327 -7.63 -19.11 14.70
C LEU A 327 -6.71 -18.04 14.10
N ALA A 328 -7.17 -17.35 13.06
CA ALA A 328 -6.46 -16.21 12.50
C ALA A 328 -7.41 -15.13 11.96
N VAL A 329 -6.95 -13.88 12.03
CA VAL A 329 -7.49 -12.75 11.26
C VAL A 329 -6.31 -12.03 10.60
N ALA A 330 -6.47 -11.70 9.32
CA ALA A 330 -5.53 -10.96 8.52
C ALA A 330 -6.26 -9.80 7.85
N ASP A 331 -5.72 -8.59 7.97
CA ASP A 331 -6.25 -7.35 7.37
C ASP A 331 -5.29 -6.88 6.28
N GLY A 332 -5.76 -6.93 5.03
CA GLY A 332 -4.97 -6.65 3.84
C GLY A 332 -4.68 -5.17 3.65
N LEU A 333 -3.44 -4.85 3.29
CA LEU A 333 -2.96 -3.50 3.04
C LEU A 333 -2.50 -3.40 1.58
N GLY A 334 -3.08 -2.49 0.80
CA GLY A 334 -2.62 -2.23 -0.57
C GLY A 334 -3.63 -1.45 -1.41
N GLY A 335 -3.17 -0.81 -2.48
CA GLY A 335 -4.06 -0.25 -3.52
C GLY A 335 -4.37 -1.29 -4.61
N HIS A 336 -5.46 -1.11 -5.36
CA HIS A 336 -5.84 -1.96 -6.50
C HIS A 336 -5.93 -3.48 -6.19
N ASN A 337 -6.65 -3.89 -5.14
CA ASN A 337 -6.89 -5.29 -4.73
C ASN A 337 -5.64 -6.08 -4.30
N ALA A 338 -4.49 -5.42 -4.09
CA ALA A 338 -3.29 -6.11 -3.64
C ALA A 338 -3.39 -6.56 -2.16
N GLY A 339 -4.23 -5.90 -1.35
CA GLY A 339 -4.48 -6.27 0.05
C GLY A 339 -5.16 -7.64 0.20
N GLU A 340 -6.20 -7.92 -0.60
CA GLU A 340 -6.90 -9.23 -0.62
C GLU A 340 -5.93 -10.38 -0.91
N VAL A 341 -5.02 -10.17 -1.86
CA VAL A 341 -4.00 -11.17 -2.22
C VAL A 341 -3.05 -11.41 -1.06
N ALA A 342 -2.53 -10.35 -0.43
CA ALA A 342 -1.61 -10.46 0.69
C ALA A 342 -2.23 -11.16 1.91
N SER A 343 -3.44 -10.77 2.33
CA SER A 343 -4.13 -11.37 3.48
C SER A 343 -4.47 -12.85 3.22
N LYS A 344 -4.84 -13.19 1.99
CA LYS A 344 -5.04 -14.57 1.55
C LYS A 344 -3.76 -15.39 1.61
N ILE A 345 -2.64 -14.88 1.08
CA ILE A 345 -1.34 -15.57 1.15
C ILE A 345 -0.95 -15.83 2.60
N ALA A 346 -1.15 -14.88 3.51
CA ALA A 346 -0.83 -15.05 4.92
C ALA A 346 -1.63 -16.19 5.58
N VAL A 347 -2.96 -16.20 5.40
CA VAL A 347 -3.83 -17.24 5.96
C VAL A 347 -3.57 -18.61 5.34
N ASP A 348 -3.41 -18.69 4.02
CA ASP A 348 -3.14 -19.96 3.32
C ASP A 348 -1.78 -20.53 3.74
N THR A 349 -0.75 -19.68 3.83
CA THR A 349 0.60 -20.10 4.27
C THR A 349 0.58 -20.60 5.72
N LEU A 350 -0.12 -19.89 6.61
CA LEU A 350 -0.29 -20.32 7.99
C LEU A 350 -0.95 -21.70 8.08
N LYS A 351 -2.01 -21.91 7.30
CA LYS A 351 -2.71 -23.19 7.23
C LYS A 351 -1.80 -24.30 6.71
N GLU A 352 -1.09 -24.07 5.60
CA GLU A 352 -0.16 -25.04 5.00
C GLU A 352 0.93 -25.48 5.97
N VAL A 353 1.56 -24.52 6.67
CA VAL A 353 2.63 -24.81 7.63
C VAL A 353 2.11 -25.63 8.80
N PHE A 354 0.93 -25.30 9.34
CA PHE A 354 0.34 -26.08 10.43
C PHE A 354 -0.15 -27.45 9.98
N GLU A 355 -0.80 -27.58 8.84
CA GLU A 355 -1.25 -28.89 8.32
C GLU A 355 -0.06 -29.80 7.97
N GLY A 356 1.06 -29.23 7.51
CA GLY A 356 2.25 -29.98 7.11
C GLY A 356 3.18 -30.37 8.27
N GLU A 357 3.30 -29.53 9.30
CA GLU A 357 4.35 -29.69 10.31
C GLU A 357 3.81 -29.85 11.74
N TYR A 358 2.60 -29.40 12.05
CA TYR A 358 2.06 -29.57 13.39
C TYR A 358 1.84 -31.05 13.71
N SER A 359 2.25 -31.47 14.90
CA SER A 359 1.98 -32.81 15.43
C SER A 359 1.42 -32.73 16.84
N PRO A 360 0.45 -33.60 17.20
CA PRO A 360 -0.09 -33.65 18.56
C PRO A 360 1.02 -33.80 19.60
N GLY A 361 0.91 -33.07 20.70
CA GLY A 361 1.89 -33.11 21.78
C GLY A 361 3.19 -32.31 21.55
N MET A 362 3.33 -31.56 20.44
CA MET A 362 4.40 -30.55 20.30
C MET A 362 4.44 -29.65 21.54
N SER A 363 5.60 -29.39 22.13
CA SER A 363 5.72 -28.47 23.26
C SER A 363 5.33 -27.03 22.90
N ASP A 364 4.97 -26.22 23.90
CA ASP A 364 4.64 -24.81 23.68
C ASP A 364 5.79 -24.02 23.01
N LYS A 365 7.04 -24.42 23.24
CA LYS A 365 8.20 -23.83 22.56
C LYS A 365 8.22 -24.16 21.07
N GLU A 366 7.94 -25.42 20.71
CA GLU A 366 7.87 -25.85 19.31
C GLU A 366 6.72 -25.18 18.57
N VAL A 367 5.56 -25.03 19.22
CA VAL A 367 4.42 -24.31 18.64
C VAL A 367 4.74 -22.83 18.40
N LYS A 368 5.40 -22.16 19.36
CA LYS A 368 5.87 -20.77 19.17
C LYS A 368 6.84 -20.63 18.01
N GLU A 369 7.74 -21.61 17.84
CA GLU A 369 8.67 -21.62 16.71
C GLU A 369 7.94 -21.87 15.39
N LEU A 370 6.95 -22.77 15.38
CA LEU A 370 6.13 -23.03 14.21
C LEU A 370 5.30 -21.79 13.81
N LEU A 371 4.75 -21.05 14.78
CA LEU A 371 4.10 -19.76 14.53
C LEU A 371 5.06 -18.75 13.91
N ARG A 372 6.27 -18.58 14.47
CA ARG A 372 7.27 -17.67 13.88
C ARG A 372 7.62 -18.07 12.46
N LYS A 373 7.90 -19.35 12.22
CA LYS A 373 8.20 -19.88 10.91
C LYS A 373 7.06 -19.61 9.92
N ALA A 374 5.81 -19.82 10.32
CA ALA A 374 4.65 -19.55 9.47
C ALA A 374 4.55 -18.06 9.10
N TYR A 375 4.80 -17.16 10.06
CA TYR A 375 4.81 -15.71 9.83
C TYR A 375 5.99 -15.28 8.93
N GLU A 376 7.17 -15.83 9.11
CA GLU A 376 8.36 -15.57 8.27
C GLU A 376 8.15 -16.03 6.83
N GLU A 377 7.59 -17.24 6.65
CA GLU A 377 7.28 -17.78 5.33
C GLU A 377 6.17 -16.98 4.64
N ALA A 378 5.12 -16.58 5.37
CA ALA A 378 4.08 -15.70 4.86
C ALA A 378 4.67 -14.34 4.42
N HIS A 379 5.52 -13.73 5.26
CA HIS A 379 6.19 -12.46 4.91
C HIS A 379 7.01 -12.59 3.63
N LYS A 380 7.78 -13.68 3.49
CA LYS A 380 8.60 -13.94 2.31
C LYS A 380 7.76 -14.10 1.05
N ARG A 381 6.71 -14.94 1.09
CA ARG A 381 5.82 -15.18 -0.06
C ARG A 381 5.10 -13.91 -0.51
N ILE A 382 4.66 -13.07 0.44
CA ILE A 382 4.04 -11.78 0.11
C ILE A 382 5.06 -10.86 -0.58
N LYS A 383 6.31 -10.77 -0.09
CA LYS A 383 7.35 -9.97 -0.76
C LYS A 383 7.69 -10.47 -2.16
N GLU A 384 7.68 -11.78 -2.37
CA GLU A 384 7.96 -12.39 -3.69
C GLU A 384 6.84 -12.10 -4.70
N ASP A 385 5.58 -12.02 -4.26
CA ASP A 385 4.43 -11.72 -5.11
C ASP A 385 4.17 -10.21 -5.26
N ALA A 386 4.81 -9.36 -4.45
CA ALA A 386 4.69 -7.90 -4.44
C ALA A 386 5.46 -7.23 -5.59
N VAL A 387 5.09 -7.51 -6.83
CA VAL A 387 5.71 -6.97 -8.06
C VAL A 387 4.70 -6.22 -8.94
N GLY A 388 5.17 -5.20 -9.66
CA GLY A 388 4.33 -4.43 -10.60
C GLY A 388 3.17 -3.73 -9.89
N GLU A 389 1.93 -4.01 -10.31
CA GLU A 389 0.71 -3.42 -9.72
C GLU A 389 0.46 -3.84 -8.26
N ARG A 390 1.18 -4.84 -7.74
CA ARG A 390 1.11 -5.31 -6.34
C ARG A 390 2.29 -4.88 -5.49
N GLU A 391 3.17 -4.01 -6.02
CA GLU A 391 4.31 -3.52 -5.27
C GLU A 391 3.84 -2.81 -3.98
N GLY A 392 4.45 -3.18 -2.85
CA GLY A 392 4.09 -2.64 -1.54
C GLY A 392 2.86 -3.26 -0.89
N MET A 393 2.29 -4.35 -1.44
CA MET A 393 1.22 -5.08 -0.76
C MET A 393 1.70 -5.68 0.57
N GLY A 394 0.81 -5.72 1.55
CA GLY A 394 1.08 -6.27 2.85
C GLY A 394 -0.20 -6.69 3.56
N THR A 395 -0.06 -7.24 4.76
CA THR A 395 -1.21 -7.59 5.59
C THR A 395 -0.81 -7.62 7.04
N THR A 396 -1.76 -7.33 7.92
CA THR A 396 -1.66 -7.73 9.33
C THR A 396 -1.90 -9.23 9.45
N LEU A 397 -1.49 -9.82 10.57
CA LEU A 397 -1.85 -11.18 10.95
C LEU A 397 -1.85 -11.29 12.47
N VAL A 398 -2.99 -11.66 13.03
CA VAL A 398 -3.12 -12.07 14.43
C VAL A 398 -3.62 -13.50 14.49
N THR A 399 -2.98 -14.34 15.28
CA THR A 399 -3.33 -15.76 15.43
C THR A 399 -3.45 -16.18 16.87
N ALA A 400 -4.30 -17.17 17.12
CA ALA A 400 -4.42 -17.83 18.40
C ALA A 400 -4.37 -19.34 18.24
N PHE A 401 -3.33 -19.97 18.76
CA PHE A 401 -3.25 -21.42 18.91
C PHE A 401 -3.75 -21.80 20.31
N MET A 402 -4.80 -22.61 20.41
CA MET A 402 -5.38 -23.05 21.68
C MET A 402 -5.21 -24.55 21.90
N ARG A 403 -4.68 -24.91 23.06
CA ARG A 403 -4.56 -26.29 23.54
C ARG A 403 -4.53 -26.35 25.05
N ASP A 404 -5.17 -27.34 25.65
CA ASP A 404 -5.12 -27.64 27.10
C ASP A 404 -5.38 -26.43 28.01
N GLY A 405 -6.34 -25.55 27.65
CA GLY A 405 -6.66 -24.36 28.44
C GLY A 405 -5.59 -23.26 28.38
N LYS A 406 -4.75 -23.27 27.35
CA LYS A 406 -3.76 -22.23 27.06
C LYS A 406 -3.94 -21.72 25.63
N ALA A 407 -3.75 -20.42 25.44
CA ALA A 407 -3.63 -19.80 24.12
C ALA A 407 -2.22 -19.24 23.93
N ILE A 408 -1.60 -19.54 22.79
CA ILE A 408 -0.39 -18.89 22.31
C ILE A 408 -0.81 -17.95 21.19
N ILE A 409 -0.65 -16.65 21.41
CA ILE A 409 -1.01 -15.61 20.46
C ILE A 409 0.23 -15.17 19.71
N ALA A 410 0.13 -15.01 18.39
CA ALA A 410 1.11 -14.28 17.61
C ALA A 410 0.43 -13.06 16.98
N ASN A 411 1.11 -11.91 16.94
CA ASN A 411 0.58 -10.69 16.33
C ASN A 411 1.64 -9.97 15.50
N THR A 412 1.24 -9.56 14.29
CA THR A 412 1.95 -8.61 13.42
C THR A 412 0.92 -7.63 12.86
N GLY A 413 0.93 -6.38 13.35
CA GLY A 413 0.04 -5.32 12.86
C GLY A 413 -0.86 -4.79 13.97
N ASP A 414 -1.94 -4.13 13.59
CA ASP A 414 -2.96 -3.55 14.47
C ASP A 414 -4.28 -4.34 14.52
N SER A 415 -4.36 -5.48 13.84
CA SER A 415 -5.33 -6.51 14.22
C SER A 415 -5.12 -6.95 15.67
N ARG A 416 -6.20 -7.29 16.37
CA ARG A 416 -6.16 -7.51 17.82
C ARG A 416 -6.70 -8.85 18.26
N ALA A 417 -6.08 -9.40 19.31
CA ALA A 417 -6.65 -10.44 20.14
C ALA A 417 -7.08 -9.87 21.50
N TYR A 418 -8.21 -10.33 22.01
CA TYR A 418 -8.74 -10.00 23.33
C TYR A 418 -9.08 -11.28 24.09
N LEU A 419 -8.68 -11.35 25.36
CA LEU A 419 -9.24 -12.30 26.30
C LEU A 419 -10.22 -11.56 27.22
N ILE A 420 -11.50 -11.92 27.14
CA ILE A 420 -12.58 -11.31 27.92
C ILE A 420 -13.02 -12.30 29.00
N ARG A 421 -13.04 -11.83 30.26
CA ARG A 421 -13.41 -12.62 31.43
C ARG A 421 -14.16 -11.74 32.41
N ASN A 422 -15.30 -12.22 32.92
CA ASN A 422 -16.10 -11.51 33.93
C ASN A 422 -16.41 -10.04 33.54
N ASN A 423 -16.88 -9.82 32.30
CA ASN A 423 -17.20 -8.51 31.73
C ASN A 423 -16.03 -7.52 31.68
N LYS A 424 -14.80 -8.00 31.50
CA LYS A 424 -13.60 -7.16 31.33
C LYS A 424 -12.63 -7.80 30.34
N ILE A 425 -11.91 -6.97 29.59
CA ILE A 425 -10.70 -7.41 28.89
C ILE A 425 -9.64 -7.66 29.96
N VAL A 426 -9.13 -8.89 30.04
CA VAL A 426 -8.04 -9.26 30.95
C VAL A 426 -6.69 -9.26 30.25
N GLU A 427 -6.65 -9.56 28.96
CA GLU A 427 -5.46 -9.50 28.11
C GLU A 427 -5.85 -8.93 26.74
N ARG A 428 -4.96 -8.15 26.13
CA ARG A 428 -5.07 -7.61 24.76
C ARG A 428 -3.70 -7.61 24.11
N THR A 429 -3.62 -7.88 22.81
CA THR A 429 -2.39 -7.62 22.06
C THR A 429 -2.12 -6.12 21.99
N LYS A 430 -0.84 -5.76 21.78
CA LYS A 430 -0.45 -4.41 21.44
C LYS A 430 -0.39 -4.27 19.92
N ASP A 431 -0.86 -3.14 19.43
CA ASP A 431 -0.80 -2.84 18.01
C ASP A 431 0.64 -2.51 17.61
N HIS A 432 1.05 -2.99 16.45
CA HIS A 432 2.23 -2.45 15.79
C HIS A 432 1.83 -1.18 15.03
N SER A 433 1.52 -0.12 15.76
CA SER A 433 1.13 1.18 15.21
C SER A 433 1.90 2.31 15.87
N LEU A 434 2.01 3.44 15.16
CA LEU A 434 2.70 4.61 15.69
C LEU A 434 2.04 5.11 16.99
N VAL A 435 0.70 5.04 17.07
CA VAL A 435 -0.02 5.48 18.28
C VAL A 435 0.23 4.56 19.46
N GLN A 436 0.40 3.26 19.25
CA GLN A 436 0.77 2.34 20.32
C GLN A 436 2.19 2.61 20.84
N GLU A 437 3.13 2.97 19.96
CA GLU A 437 4.47 3.38 20.40
C GLU A 437 4.45 4.65 21.24
N LEU A 438 3.60 5.63 20.88
CA LEU A 438 3.41 6.86 21.64
C LEU A 438 2.74 6.58 23.01
N LEU A 439 1.76 5.69 23.04
CA LEU A 439 1.12 5.20 24.28
C LEU A 439 2.15 4.55 25.21
N ASP A 440 2.97 3.66 24.68
CA ASP A 440 3.98 2.92 25.44
C ASP A 440 5.05 3.85 26.04
N LYS A 441 5.35 4.97 25.37
CA LYS A 441 6.24 6.03 25.88
C LYS A 441 5.55 6.99 26.86
N GLY A 442 4.23 6.87 27.06
CA GLY A 442 3.43 7.77 27.88
C GLY A 442 3.28 9.17 27.28
N GLU A 443 3.48 9.31 25.96
CA GLU A 443 3.37 10.59 25.24
C GLU A 443 1.93 10.97 24.92
N ILE A 444 1.05 9.97 24.79
CA ILE A 444 -0.39 10.15 24.63
C ILE A 444 -1.15 9.20 25.56
N THR A 445 -2.41 9.53 25.83
CA THR A 445 -3.37 8.68 26.55
C THR A 445 -4.18 7.81 25.59
N GLU A 446 -4.84 6.76 26.09
CA GLU A 446 -5.70 5.88 25.25
C GLU A 446 -6.83 6.65 24.56
N GLU A 447 -7.39 7.68 25.20
CA GLU A 447 -8.40 8.54 24.55
C GLU A 447 -7.82 9.38 23.41
N GLU A 448 -6.55 9.81 23.55
CA GLU A 448 -5.84 10.57 22.52
C GLU A 448 -5.41 9.68 21.36
N ALA A 449 -4.96 8.44 21.62
CA ALA A 449 -4.60 7.46 20.60
C ALA A 449 -5.77 7.16 19.65
N ARG A 450 -6.98 6.95 20.19
CA ARG A 450 -8.20 6.71 19.38
C ARG A 450 -8.57 7.86 18.45
N LYS A 451 -8.26 9.10 18.82
CA LYS A 451 -8.57 10.30 18.03
C LYS A 451 -7.35 10.79 17.25
N HIS A 452 -6.23 10.07 17.33
CA HIS A 452 -4.98 10.50 16.75
C HIS A 452 -5.06 10.47 15.21
N PRO A 453 -4.57 11.50 14.50
CA PRO A 453 -4.61 11.55 13.04
C PRO A 453 -3.84 10.41 12.36
N MET A 454 -2.82 9.87 13.04
CA MET A 454 -1.99 8.77 12.56
C MET A 454 -2.36 7.43 13.21
N ARG A 455 -3.59 7.26 13.71
CA ARG A 455 -4.00 6.01 14.37
C ARG A 455 -3.94 4.79 13.42
N ASN A 456 -4.15 5.00 12.12
CA ASN A 456 -4.06 3.97 11.08
C ASN A 456 -2.63 3.76 10.54
N VAL A 457 -1.59 4.35 11.16
CA VAL A 457 -0.20 4.19 10.70
C VAL A 457 0.41 2.97 11.38
N ILE A 458 0.48 1.87 10.65
CA ILE A 458 1.07 0.60 11.07
C ILE A 458 2.60 0.67 10.94
N THR A 459 3.32 0.18 11.95
CA THR A 459 4.79 0.13 12.00
C THR A 459 5.36 -1.23 11.62
N LYS A 460 4.56 -2.31 11.69
CA LYS A 460 4.96 -3.65 11.22
C LYS A 460 3.80 -4.37 10.54
N ALA A 461 4.06 -4.96 9.38
CA ALA A 461 3.11 -5.76 8.60
C ALA A 461 3.84 -6.81 7.78
N LEU A 462 3.20 -7.96 7.51
CA LEU A 462 3.75 -8.94 6.57
C LEU A 462 3.82 -8.32 5.17
N GLY A 463 4.84 -8.65 4.38
CA GLY A 463 5.12 -8.01 3.09
C GLY A 463 5.83 -6.66 3.14
N ILE A 464 5.79 -5.94 4.27
CA ILE A 464 6.38 -4.59 4.39
C ILE A 464 7.59 -4.63 5.33
N ASP A 465 7.33 -4.55 6.64
CA ASP A 465 8.34 -4.61 7.70
C ASP A 465 7.99 -5.69 8.72
N PHE A 466 8.88 -6.68 8.86
CA PHE A 466 8.59 -7.89 9.60
C PHE A 466 8.85 -7.73 11.10
N GLY A 467 7.86 -8.10 11.89
CA GLY A 467 8.09 -8.47 13.29
C GLY A 467 6.84 -9.08 13.92
N VAL A 468 7.06 -10.06 14.78
CA VAL A 468 6.01 -10.85 15.41
C VAL A 468 6.17 -10.85 16.93
N ASP A 469 5.12 -10.44 17.62
CA ASP A 469 5.02 -10.50 19.07
C ASP A 469 4.30 -11.79 19.48
N LEU A 470 4.81 -12.47 20.51
CA LEU A 470 4.21 -13.70 21.05
C LEU A 470 3.71 -13.48 22.48
N TYR A 471 2.49 -13.95 22.74
CA TYR A 471 1.85 -13.90 24.06
C TYR A 471 1.42 -15.30 24.49
N GLU A 472 1.34 -15.52 25.81
CA GLU A 472 0.83 -16.76 26.40
C GLU A 472 -0.26 -16.44 27.39
N TRP A 473 -1.48 -16.87 27.10
CA TRP A 473 -2.65 -16.59 27.92
C TRP A 473 -3.25 -17.87 28.49
N LEU A 474 -3.62 -17.82 29.77
CA LEU A 474 -4.30 -18.93 30.44
C LEU A 474 -5.81 -18.75 30.33
N LEU A 475 -6.43 -19.76 29.74
CA LEU A 475 -7.86 -19.82 29.47
C LEU A 475 -8.59 -20.48 30.65
N LYS A 476 -9.76 -19.95 30.96
CA LYS A 476 -10.68 -20.47 31.99
C LYS A 476 -12.07 -20.66 31.40
N GLU A 477 -12.88 -21.44 32.09
CA GLU A 477 -14.28 -21.61 31.76
C GLU A 477 -14.99 -20.25 31.75
N SER A 478 -15.89 -20.05 30.78
CA SER A 478 -16.61 -18.80 30.49
C SER A 478 -15.75 -17.64 29.99
N ASP A 479 -14.49 -17.89 29.60
CA ASP A 479 -13.71 -16.90 28.87
C ASP A 479 -14.16 -16.81 27.40
N VAL A 480 -14.05 -15.62 26.84
CA VAL A 480 -14.20 -15.36 25.41
C VAL A 480 -12.85 -14.90 24.86
N LEU A 481 -12.30 -15.66 23.92
CA LEU A 481 -11.13 -15.26 23.14
C LEU A 481 -11.59 -14.73 21.79
N LEU A 482 -11.28 -13.48 21.49
CA LEU A 482 -11.76 -12.75 20.32
C LEU A 482 -10.58 -12.24 19.49
N LEU A 483 -10.58 -12.50 18.19
CA LEU A 483 -9.69 -11.90 17.20
C LEU A 483 -10.50 -10.94 16.32
N SER A 484 -9.94 -9.78 15.96
CA SER A 484 -10.63 -8.82 15.09
C SER A 484 -9.67 -7.95 14.27
N SER A 485 -10.08 -7.59 13.05
CA SER A 485 -9.48 -6.50 12.28
C SER A 485 -9.86 -5.12 12.85
N ASP A 486 -9.27 -4.05 12.31
CA ASP A 486 -9.49 -2.68 12.77
C ASP A 486 -10.93 -2.20 12.54
N GLY A 487 -11.61 -2.69 11.50
CA GLY A 487 -12.97 -2.32 11.17
C GLY A 487 -14.02 -2.66 12.23
N LEU A 488 -13.68 -3.46 13.24
CA LEU A 488 -14.44 -3.55 14.49
C LEU A 488 -14.01 -2.48 15.49
N HIS A 489 -12.75 -2.51 15.92
CA HIS A 489 -12.32 -1.82 17.14
C HIS A 489 -11.97 -0.34 16.96
N ASP A 490 -11.87 0.13 15.70
CA ASP A 490 -11.81 1.55 15.36
C ASP A 490 -13.18 2.25 15.41
N TYR A 491 -14.27 1.47 15.30
CA TYR A 491 -15.63 1.98 15.17
C TYR A 491 -16.56 1.61 16.34
N VAL A 492 -16.24 0.54 17.07
CA VAL A 492 -16.99 0.09 18.24
C VAL A 492 -16.12 0.22 19.49
N GLU A 493 -16.61 0.93 20.50
CA GLU A 493 -15.87 1.11 21.74
C GLU A 493 -15.65 -0.23 22.46
N GLU A 494 -14.46 -0.43 23.04
CA GLU A 494 -14.12 -1.64 23.80
C GLU A 494 -15.14 -2.02 24.87
N LYS A 495 -15.73 -1.04 25.56
CA LYS A 495 -16.77 -1.30 26.56
C LYS A 495 -17.98 -1.99 25.94
N ARG A 496 -18.34 -1.61 24.71
CA ARG A 496 -19.44 -2.19 23.95
C ARG A 496 -19.08 -3.58 23.41
N ILE A 497 -17.84 -3.76 22.93
CA ILE A 497 -17.30 -5.07 22.54
C ILE A 497 -17.43 -6.06 23.72
N VAL A 498 -16.96 -5.65 24.91
CA VAL A 498 -17.05 -6.46 26.13
C VAL A 498 -18.49 -6.76 26.51
N GLU A 499 -19.38 -5.77 26.42
CA GLU A 499 -20.80 -5.97 26.74
C GLU A 499 -21.45 -7.01 25.82
N ILE A 500 -21.20 -6.94 24.51
CA ILE A 500 -21.74 -7.87 23.52
C ILE A 500 -21.14 -9.27 23.74
N ALA A 501 -19.82 -9.36 23.85
CA ALA A 501 -19.12 -10.62 24.09
C ALA A 501 -19.58 -11.33 25.37
N SER A 502 -19.86 -10.57 26.43
CA SER A 502 -20.26 -11.16 27.71
C SER A 502 -21.75 -11.54 27.79
N LYS A 503 -22.58 -11.05 26.86
CA LYS A 503 -24.03 -11.34 26.81
C LYS A 503 -24.39 -12.39 25.77
N GLY A 504 -23.49 -12.68 24.82
CA GLY A 504 -23.70 -13.70 23.82
C GLY A 504 -23.86 -15.08 24.45
N LYS A 505 -24.64 -15.95 23.79
CA LYS A 505 -24.91 -17.32 24.26
C LYS A 505 -24.12 -18.38 23.51
N SER A 506 -23.45 -17.97 22.43
CA SER A 506 -22.64 -18.78 21.56
C SER A 506 -21.58 -17.90 20.88
N ALA A 507 -20.50 -18.50 20.38
CA ALA A 507 -19.53 -17.78 19.56
C ALA A 507 -20.17 -17.11 18.32
N GLU A 508 -21.17 -17.75 17.70
CA GLU A 508 -21.93 -17.17 16.59
C GLU A 508 -22.73 -15.93 17.01
N ASP A 509 -23.44 -16.00 18.15
CA ASP A 509 -24.19 -14.86 18.68
C ASP A 509 -23.28 -13.66 18.98
N ILE A 510 -22.10 -13.92 19.54
CA ILE A 510 -21.09 -12.89 19.84
C ILE A 510 -20.63 -12.23 18.55
N VAL A 511 -20.15 -13.03 17.58
CA VAL A 511 -19.59 -12.51 16.32
C VAL A 511 -20.65 -11.75 15.51
N ARG A 512 -21.86 -12.29 15.38
CA ARG A 512 -22.96 -11.60 14.69
C ARG A 512 -23.35 -10.32 15.41
N GLY A 513 -23.39 -10.34 16.75
CA GLY A 513 -23.66 -9.15 17.55
C GLY A 513 -22.64 -8.04 17.32
N LEU A 514 -21.35 -8.40 17.30
CA LEU A 514 -20.25 -7.45 17.07
C LEU A 514 -20.27 -6.88 15.65
N ILE A 515 -20.45 -7.73 14.63
CA ILE A 515 -20.53 -7.24 13.24
C ILE A 515 -21.76 -6.36 13.04
N ASN A 516 -22.94 -6.74 13.55
CA ASN A 516 -24.14 -5.92 13.45
C ASN A 516 -24.02 -4.56 14.15
N GLU A 517 -23.26 -4.49 15.25
CA GLU A 517 -22.98 -3.23 15.95
C GLU A 517 -22.07 -2.32 15.12
N ALA A 518 -21.07 -2.89 14.43
CA ALA A 518 -20.10 -2.14 13.66
C ALA A 518 -20.60 -1.73 12.26
N LEU A 519 -21.39 -2.57 11.59
CA LEU A 519 -21.83 -2.36 10.20
C LEU A 519 -22.42 -0.97 9.90
N PRO A 520 -23.24 -0.34 10.77
CA PRO A 520 -23.79 0.98 10.49
C PRO A 520 -22.77 2.12 10.52
N VAL A 521 -21.60 1.92 11.14
CA VAL A 521 -20.61 2.97 11.42
C VAL A 521 -19.25 2.71 10.80
N THR A 522 -18.91 1.44 10.52
CA THR A 522 -17.63 1.06 9.94
C THR A 522 -17.52 1.55 8.51
N LYS A 523 -16.36 2.13 8.19
CA LYS A 523 -15.98 2.50 6.83
C LYS A 523 -14.96 1.52 6.26
N ASP A 524 -14.65 0.45 7.01
CA ASP A 524 -13.65 -0.54 6.62
C ASP A 524 -14.23 -1.94 6.44
N ASN A 525 -13.39 -2.86 5.97
CA ASN A 525 -13.67 -4.28 6.09
C ASN A 525 -13.73 -4.67 7.56
N ILE A 526 -14.56 -5.65 7.90
CA ILE A 526 -14.69 -6.09 9.29
C ILE A 526 -14.67 -7.60 9.37
N THR A 527 -13.74 -8.09 10.17
CA THR A 527 -13.53 -9.52 10.38
C THR A 527 -13.39 -9.81 11.86
N VAL A 528 -14.12 -10.82 12.32
CA VAL A 528 -14.16 -11.22 13.73
C VAL A 528 -14.14 -12.73 13.81
N VAL A 529 -13.27 -13.28 14.64
CA VAL A 529 -13.22 -14.72 14.97
C VAL A 529 -13.25 -14.88 16.49
N CYS A 530 -14.10 -15.77 16.99
CA CYS A 530 -14.34 -15.95 18.41
C CYS A 530 -14.18 -17.42 18.80
N LEU A 531 -13.65 -17.67 20.00
CA LEU A 531 -13.75 -18.91 20.77
C LEU A 531 -14.42 -18.63 22.11
N GLU A 532 -15.42 -19.41 22.46
CA GLU A 532 -16.04 -19.45 23.79
C GLU A 532 -15.64 -20.73 24.55
N LEU A 533 -15.27 -20.61 25.83
CA LEU A 533 -14.66 -21.70 26.64
C LEU A 533 -15.57 -22.31 27.70
#